data_AF-A0A9D6K4K7-F1
#
_entry.id   AF-A0A9D6K4K7-F1
#
_cell.length_a   1.000
_cell.length_b   1.000
_cell.length_c   1.000
_cell.angle_alpha   90.00
_cell.angle_beta   90.00
_cell.angle_gamma   90.00
#
_symmetry.space_group_name_H-M   'P 1'
#
loop_
_entity.id
_entity.type
_entity.pdbx_description
1 polymer ?
#
loop_
_entity_poly.entity_id
_entity_poly.type
_entity_poly.pdbx_seq_one_letter_code
_entity_poly.pdbx_strand_id
1 'polypeptide(L)'
;YSYEFVTLQGPGLSSSPGTSRFSGFPEGTEITVVFDPDTDITERYIENILISRTQADGVTHGFEYSASGELIRTTISYKGRTRAAFDHSVSAAGNKTIITEAGVTEEYNADGKIIFHTTPEGYKYQHTFERAKKAVTTISTETVTLPDGSTFTVDVPQVSLQDDPNGEEVHRVTLISHKDTSAQVTSEFENGVLTELILPDGNKLAFDRVETKENFNEETGETTVEIILLDARVIHSDGTVTEYREGKPFSITSATGRVISIALDVILSASEGSLDSSSPLAPQNDVDLVNPAESAQFHYSEALKLWNELVNPKWSEFQTPGTLPVVMEYSLEGKLASREFAEGVIELYGADGRIDQVMAKDGELLIQYTYDAEGNPTKIEMGAARRRLEASILKMRAEVAMQREEALARVAEREQVIDQTVEGQYLVARDKLLALREQIEAQRAVLATIPAKGPAKKIVGAAQAQIQVGLNQVNAALEDLAQQRADALKQLHEQVSEVSTQIETETQNAYTQIAEEEKKARDQILRQEMSPIIYHWYRKILGRDPSKAEYDSWIATADYSAAVPAGDVTGDF
;
A
#
# COMPACT_ATOMS: atom_id res chain seq x y z
N TYR A 1 0.27 22.88 -61.89
CA TYR A 1 1.50 22.09 -61.81
C TYR A 1 2.53 22.57 -62.83
N SER A 2 3.73 22.90 -62.38
CA SER A 2 4.91 22.99 -63.25
C SER A 2 5.81 21.79 -63.02
N TYR A 3 6.37 21.25 -64.10
CA TYR A 3 7.31 20.13 -64.08
C TYR A 3 8.70 20.63 -64.46
N GLU A 4 9.69 20.33 -63.64
CA GLU A 4 11.09 20.60 -63.93
C GLU A 4 11.88 19.29 -63.77
N PHE A 5 12.68 18.95 -64.79
CA PHE A 5 13.57 17.79 -64.77
C PHE A 5 14.97 18.25 -64.39
N VAL A 6 15.50 17.73 -63.27
CA VAL A 6 16.83 18.08 -62.76
C VAL A 6 17.66 16.79 -62.68
N THR A 7 18.82 16.75 -63.31
CA THR A 7 19.72 15.60 -63.22
C THR A 7 20.62 15.68 -61.98
N LEU A 8 20.83 14.55 -61.30
CA LEU A 8 21.83 14.41 -60.24
C LEU A 8 23.23 14.61 -60.83
N GLN A 9 23.81 15.79 -60.61
CA GLN A 9 25.21 16.06 -60.96
C GLN A 9 26.14 15.35 -59.95
N GLY A 10 27.21 14.73 -60.43
CA GLY A 10 28.18 14.00 -59.62
C GLY A 10 28.85 14.83 -58.52
N PRO A 11 29.74 14.22 -57.71
CA PRO A 11 30.40 14.85 -56.57
C PRO A 11 31.44 15.91 -57.00
N GLY A 12 30.99 16.96 -57.67
CA GLY A 12 31.75 18.15 -58.01
C GLY A 12 31.22 19.34 -57.20
N LEU A 13 31.90 19.66 -56.10
CA LEU A 13 31.97 21.00 -55.48
C LEU A 13 30.67 21.86 -55.52
N SER A 14 29.54 21.32 -55.08
CA SER A 14 28.40 22.17 -54.66
C SER A 14 28.43 22.29 -53.14
N SER A 15 28.88 23.44 -52.67
CA SER A 15 28.93 23.84 -51.26
C SER A 15 27.60 24.38 -50.74
N SER A 16 26.49 24.06 -51.41
CA SER A 16 25.16 24.47 -50.95
C SER A 16 24.81 23.67 -49.68
N PRO A 17 24.70 24.31 -48.50
CA PRO A 17 24.37 23.61 -47.27
C PRO A 17 22.88 23.25 -47.31
N GLY A 18 22.57 21.99 -47.58
CA GLY A 18 21.19 21.50 -47.52
C GLY A 18 20.82 20.37 -48.48
N THR A 19 21.71 19.91 -49.37
CA THR A 19 21.43 18.71 -50.18
C THR A 19 21.56 17.46 -49.31
N SER A 20 20.41 16.91 -48.89
CA SER A 20 20.34 15.55 -48.37
C SER A 20 21.04 14.63 -49.36
N ARG A 21 22.05 13.88 -48.89
CA ARG A 21 22.76 12.92 -49.73
C ARG A 21 21.79 11.79 -50.06
N PHE A 22 21.21 11.81 -51.25
CA PHE A 22 20.50 10.67 -51.82
C PHE A 22 21.52 9.58 -52.15
N SER A 23 21.99 8.85 -51.13
CA SER A 23 22.91 7.73 -51.32
C SER A 23 22.14 6.53 -51.88
N GLY A 24 22.59 5.99 -53.01
CA GLY A 24 22.06 4.74 -53.58
C GLY A 24 21.65 4.82 -55.06
N PHE A 25 21.48 6.02 -55.62
CA PHE A 25 21.15 6.18 -57.04
C PHE A 25 22.41 6.47 -57.87
N PRO A 26 22.52 5.89 -59.10
CA PRO A 26 23.64 6.17 -59.99
C PRO A 26 23.66 7.65 -60.39
N GLU A 27 24.87 8.15 -60.66
CA GLU A 27 25.07 9.50 -61.19
C GLU A 27 24.27 9.68 -62.50
N GLY A 28 23.64 10.85 -62.68
CA GLY A 28 22.80 11.14 -63.84
C GLY A 28 21.33 10.71 -63.71
N THR A 29 20.91 10.15 -62.57
CA THR A 29 19.49 9.84 -62.33
C THR A 29 18.64 11.12 -62.39
N GLU A 30 17.53 11.05 -63.12
CA GLU A 30 16.60 12.16 -63.34
C GLU A 30 15.69 12.35 -62.12
N ILE A 31 15.64 13.58 -61.59
CA ILE A 31 14.71 13.99 -60.55
C ILE A 31 13.59 14.79 -61.21
N THR A 32 12.35 14.36 -61.02
CA THR A 32 11.16 15.14 -61.41
C THR A 32 10.75 16.03 -60.24
N VAL A 33 10.70 17.34 -60.46
CA VAL A 33 10.19 18.31 -59.49
C VAL A 33 8.78 18.74 -59.90
N VAL A 34 7.82 18.57 -59.00
CA VAL A 34 6.41 18.96 -59.20
C VAL A 34 6.10 20.09 -58.22
N PHE A 35 5.71 21.24 -58.75
CA PHE A 35 5.25 22.37 -57.93
C PHE A 35 3.75 22.58 -58.12
N ASP A 36 3.02 22.60 -57.01
CA ASP A 36 1.60 22.93 -56.96
C ASP A 36 1.41 24.40 -56.55
N PRO A 37 1.05 25.30 -57.49
CA PRO A 37 0.92 26.72 -57.21
C PRO A 37 -0.26 27.07 -56.30
N ASP A 38 -1.24 26.18 -56.16
CA ASP A 38 -2.43 26.44 -55.34
C ASP A 38 -2.16 26.16 -53.85
N THR A 39 -1.29 25.17 -53.59
CA THR A 39 -0.93 24.74 -52.23
C THR A 39 0.47 25.16 -51.79
N ASP A 40 1.29 25.72 -52.71
CA ASP A 40 2.71 26.04 -52.51
C ASP A 40 3.53 24.82 -52.04
N ILE A 41 3.10 23.62 -52.46
CA ILE A 41 3.80 22.36 -52.17
C ILE A 41 4.76 22.05 -53.31
N THR A 42 5.99 21.69 -52.95
CA THR A 42 7.02 21.21 -53.89
C THR A 42 7.36 19.75 -53.60
N GLU A 43 7.21 18.88 -54.57
CA GLU A 43 7.54 17.46 -54.48
C GLU A 43 8.68 17.08 -55.42
N ARG A 44 9.52 16.14 -55.00
CA ARG A 44 10.65 15.62 -55.77
C ARG A 44 10.54 14.11 -55.88
N TYR A 45 10.69 13.60 -57.09
CA TYR A 45 10.57 12.17 -57.40
C TYR A 45 11.81 11.63 -58.12
N ILE A 46 12.19 10.39 -57.82
CA ILE A 46 13.13 9.59 -58.61
C ILE A 46 12.39 8.33 -59.06
N GLU A 47 12.33 8.07 -60.37
CA GLU A 47 11.66 6.89 -60.92
C GLU A 47 10.20 6.70 -60.40
N ASN A 48 9.46 7.80 -60.24
CA ASN A 48 8.11 7.88 -59.64
C ASN A 48 8.02 7.61 -58.12
N ILE A 49 9.15 7.50 -57.41
CA ILE A 49 9.20 7.38 -55.95
C ILE A 49 9.42 8.78 -55.35
N LEU A 50 8.55 9.19 -54.41
CA LEU A 50 8.64 10.49 -53.73
C LEU A 50 9.84 10.51 -52.78
N ILE A 51 10.86 11.30 -53.08
CA ILE A 51 12.08 11.41 -52.26
C ILE A 51 12.09 12.65 -51.37
N SER A 52 11.26 13.65 -51.66
CA SER A 52 11.07 14.81 -50.78
C SER A 52 9.77 15.56 -51.07
N ARG A 53 9.15 16.11 -50.02
CA ARG A 53 8.00 17.04 -50.10
C ARG A 53 8.27 18.25 -49.21
N THR A 54 8.21 19.46 -49.77
CA THR A 54 8.27 20.72 -49.02
C THR A 54 6.90 21.36 -49.01
N GLN A 55 6.39 21.68 -47.83
CA GLN A 55 5.11 22.35 -47.62
C GLN A 55 5.26 23.88 -47.74
N ALA A 56 4.14 24.59 -47.89
CA ALA A 56 4.07 26.04 -48.00
C ALA A 56 4.74 26.79 -46.84
N ASP A 57 4.73 26.19 -45.64
CA ASP A 57 5.34 26.77 -44.45
C ASP A 57 6.87 26.63 -44.44
N GLY A 58 7.45 25.89 -45.38
CA GLY A 58 8.89 25.60 -45.49
C GLY A 58 9.35 24.38 -44.71
N VAL A 59 8.43 23.54 -44.19
CA VAL A 59 8.75 22.21 -43.66
C VAL A 59 8.98 21.24 -44.80
N THR A 60 10.15 20.59 -44.80
CA THR A 60 10.54 19.59 -45.79
C THR A 60 10.57 18.21 -45.16
N HIS A 61 9.82 17.28 -45.74
CA HIS A 61 9.92 15.85 -45.49
C HIS A 61 10.87 15.25 -46.53
N GLY A 62 11.89 14.51 -46.09
CA GLY A 62 12.77 13.70 -46.93
C GLY A 62 12.50 12.23 -46.70
N PHE A 63 12.54 11.43 -47.77
CA PHE A 63 12.23 9.99 -47.73
C PHE A 63 13.41 9.20 -48.31
N GLU A 64 13.86 8.18 -47.58
CA GLU A 64 14.89 7.24 -48.03
C GLU A 64 14.30 5.85 -48.12
N TYR A 65 14.66 5.13 -49.20
CA TYR A 65 14.13 3.81 -49.52
C TYR A 65 15.27 2.78 -49.63
N SER A 66 14.97 1.52 -49.31
CA SER A 66 15.85 0.39 -49.55
C SER A 66 15.98 0.09 -51.06
N ALA A 67 16.92 -0.80 -51.42
CA ALA A 67 17.06 -1.27 -52.80
C ALA A 67 15.83 -2.04 -53.33
N SER A 68 14.98 -2.57 -52.43
CA SER A 68 13.70 -3.20 -52.78
C SER A 68 12.55 -2.20 -52.91
N GLY A 69 12.78 -0.91 -52.66
CA GLY A 69 11.77 0.15 -52.73
C GLY A 69 10.95 0.33 -51.44
N GLU A 70 11.37 -0.27 -50.33
CA GLU A 70 10.71 -0.10 -49.03
C GLU A 70 11.19 1.19 -48.35
N LEU A 71 10.28 1.97 -47.76
CA LEU A 71 10.66 3.17 -47.01
C LEU A 71 11.44 2.75 -45.76
N ILE A 72 12.68 3.25 -45.61
CA ILE A 72 13.57 2.94 -44.47
C ILE A 72 13.83 4.14 -43.57
N ARG A 73 13.65 5.37 -44.06
CA ARG A 73 13.81 6.57 -43.24
C ARG A 73 12.97 7.73 -43.74
N THR A 74 12.41 8.49 -42.79
CA THR A 74 11.80 9.80 -43.03
C THR A 74 12.55 10.85 -42.21
N THR A 75 12.84 12.00 -42.80
CA THR A 75 13.43 13.15 -42.10
C THR A 75 12.52 14.35 -42.23
N ILE A 76 12.30 15.10 -41.15
CA ILE A 76 11.56 16.36 -41.15
C ILE A 76 12.56 17.47 -40.90
N SER A 77 12.65 18.43 -41.81
CA SER A 77 13.56 19.56 -41.73
C SER A 77 12.80 20.88 -41.86
N TYR A 78 13.27 21.91 -41.17
CA TYR A 78 12.74 23.27 -41.29
C TYR A 78 13.89 24.26 -41.39
N LYS A 79 13.88 25.11 -42.43
CA LYS A 79 14.96 26.08 -42.73
C LYS A 79 16.35 25.42 -42.76
N GLY A 80 16.43 24.25 -43.40
CA GLY A 80 17.68 23.49 -43.56
C GLY A 80 18.20 22.79 -42.30
N ARG A 81 17.41 22.75 -41.21
CA ARG A 81 17.75 22.00 -39.98
C ARG A 81 16.81 20.83 -39.79
N THR A 82 17.34 19.63 -39.64
CA THR A 82 16.57 18.45 -39.21
C THR A 82 15.96 18.72 -37.85
N ARG A 83 14.66 18.45 -37.74
CA ARG A 83 13.84 18.56 -36.54
C ARG A 83 13.47 17.20 -35.97
N ALA A 84 13.30 16.21 -36.83
CA ALA A 84 13.07 14.83 -36.46
C ALA A 84 13.53 13.89 -37.58
N ALA A 85 13.92 12.68 -37.21
CA ALA A 85 14.09 11.56 -38.12
C ALA A 85 13.40 10.32 -37.56
N PHE A 86 12.96 9.47 -38.47
CA PHE A 86 12.26 8.25 -38.18
C PHE A 86 12.84 7.15 -39.05
N ASP A 87 13.33 6.08 -38.45
CA ASP A 87 13.68 4.88 -39.17
C ASP A 87 12.43 3.99 -39.31
N HIS A 88 12.28 3.35 -40.46
CA HIS A 88 11.14 2.51 -40.79
C HIS A 88 11.59 1.08 -40.99
N SER A 89 10.81 0.14 -40.48
CA SER A 89 11.00 -1.30 -40.70
C SER A 89 9.66 -2.03 -40.73
N VAL A 90 9.70 -3.34 -40.97
CA VAL A 90 8.51 -4.21 -40.98
C VAL A 90 8.75 -5.31 -39.95
N SER A 91 7.79 -5.53 -39.04
CA SER A 91 7.88 -6.57 -38.02
C SER A 91 7.72 -7.97 -38.63
N ALA A 92 8.02 -9.02 -37.86
CA ALA A 92 7.83 -10.41 -38.32
C ALA A 92 6.37 -10.74 -38.66
N ALA A 93 5.41 -9.98 -38.09
CA ALA A 93 3.98 -10.10 -38.38
C ALA A 93 3.55 -9.28 -39.62
N GLY A 94 4.46 -8.58 -40.29
CA GLY A 94 4.16 -7.72 -41.44
C GLY A 94 3.66 -6.32 -41.07
N ASN A 95 3.70 -5.94 -39.80
CA ASN A 95 3.27 -4.62 -39.34
C ASN A 95 4.34 -3.57 -39.64
N LYS A 96 3.91 -2.31 -39.85
CA LYS A 96 4.84 -1.21 -40.06
C LYS A 96 5.42 -0.78 -38.71
N THR A 97 6.74 -0.68 -38.63
CA THR A 97 7.44 -0.22 -37.45
C THR A 97 8.11 1.13 -37.73
N ILE A 98 8.03 2.03 -36.75
CA ILE A 98 8.68 3.35 -36.78
C ILE A 98 9.59 3.46 -35.55
N ILE A 99 10.84 3.85 -35.74
CA ILE A 99 11.81 4.08 -34.65
C ILE A 99 12.17 5.56 -34.68
N THR A 100 11.89 6.25 -33.58
CA THR A 100 12.22 7.67 -33.41
C THR A 100 13.70 7.85 -33.08
N GLU A 101 14.24 9.05 -33.30
CA GLU A 101 15.61 9.41 -32.85
C GLU A 101 15.83 9.19 -31.34
N ALA A 102 14.76 9.27 -30.54
CA ALA A 102 14.82 9.03 -29.09
C ALA A 102 14.92 7.54 -28.75
N GLY A 103 14.75 6.63 -29.71
CA GLY A 103 14.75 5.18 -29.51
C GLY A 103 13.37 4.59 -29.22
N VAL A 104 12.30 5.39 -29.20
CA VAL A 104 10.92 4.87 -29.11
C VAL A 104 10.61 4.11 -30.39
N THR A 105 10.12 2.88 -30.24
CA THR A 105 9.70 2.01 -31.35
C THR A 105 8.18 1.86 -31.33
N GLU A 106 7.50 2.22 -32.41
CA GLU A 106 6.05 2.11 -32.56
C GLU A 106 5.70 1.10 -33.65
N GLU A 107 4.72 0.24 -33.40
CA GLU A 107 4.22 -0.75 -34.35
C GLU A 107 2.78 -0.43 -34.72
N TYR A 108 2.49 -0.46 -36.03
CA TYR A 108 1.22 -0.09 -36.61
C TYR A 108 0.63 -1.25 -37.41
N ASN A 109 -0.67 -1.49 -37.25
CA ASN A 109 -1.39 -2.45 -38.07
C ASN A 109 -1.58 -1.95 -39.52
N ALA A 110 -2.18 -2.78 -40.38
CA ALA A 110 -2.43 -2.45 -41.78
C ALA A 110 -3.35 -1.22 -41.99
N ASP A 111 -4.22 -0.91 -41.03
CA ASP A 111 -5.10 0.26 -41.05
C ASP A 111 -4.41 1.55 -40.56
N GLY A 112 -3.14 1.47 -40.17
CA GLY A 112 -2.37 2.59 -39.65
C GLY A 112 -2.69 2.93 -38.19
N LYS A 113 -3.37 2.06 -37.44
CA LYS A 113 -3.54 2.20 -35.99
C LYS A 113 -2.32 1.66 -35.27
N ILE A 114 -1.83 2.41 -34.28
CA ILE A 114 -0.79 1.94 -33.38
C ILE A 114 -1.30 0.76 -32.56
N ILE A 115 -0.51 -0.29 -32.45
CA ILE A 115 -0.82 -1.51 -31.69
C ILE A 115 0.16 -1.73 -30.54
N PHE A 116 1.43 -1.33 -30.71
CA PHE A 116 2.43 -1.36 -29.65
C PHE A 116 3.33 -0.13 -29.71
N HIS A 117 3.85 0.29 -28.56
CA HIS A 117 5.06 1.10 -28.52
C HIS A 117 6.03 0.58 -27.46
N THR A 118 7.32 0.75 -27.69
CA THR A 118 8.39 0.40 -26.76
C THR A 118 9.22 1.64 -26.46
N THR A 119 9.37 1.99 -25.19
CA THR A 119 10.17 3.12 -24.74
C THR A 119 11.68 2.80 -24.85
N PRO A 120 12.56 3.81 -24.82
CA PRO A 120 14.01 3.59 -24.90
C PRO A 120 14.55 2.74 -23.75
N GLU A 121 13.89 2.77 -22.59
CA GLU A 121 14.21 1.97 -21.40
C GLU A 121 13.75 0.51 -21.53
N GLY A 122 12.99 0.18 -22.58
CA GLY A 122 12.55 -1.18 -22.89
C GLY A 122 11.12 -1.52 -22.45
N TYR A 123 10.35 -0.57 -21.91
CA TYR A 123 8.94 -0.81 -21.55
C TYR A 123 8.08 -0.85 -22.79
N LYS A 124 7.35 -1.93 -22.99
CA LYS A 124 6.43 -2.13 -24.12
C LYS A 124 5.00 -2.01 -23.65
N TYR A 125 4.25 -1.17 -24.34
CA TYR A 125 2.83 -0.95 -24.12
C TYR A 125 2.03 -1.42 -25.30
N GLN A 126 0.86 -1.97 -25.03
CA GLN A 126 -0.17 -2.31 -26.01
C GLN A 126 -1.19 -1.19 -26.12
N HIS A 127 -1.64 -0.92 -27.34
CA HIS A 127 -2.71 0.03 -27.61
C HIS A 127 -3.99 -0.71 -27.99
N THR A 128 -5.08 -0.39 -27.30
CA THR A 128 -6.43 -0.85 -27.63
C THR A 128 -7.38 0.35 -27.76
N PHE A 129 -8.49 0.14 -28.46
CA PHE A 129 -9.53 1.13 -28.64
C PHE A 129 -10.83 0.52 -28.10
N GLU A 130 -11.33 1.08 -27.00
CA GLU A 130 -12.46 0.56 -26.24
C GLU A 130 -13.42 1.71 -25.91
N ARG A 131 -14.54 1.45 -25.25
CA ARG A 131 -15.41 2.55 -24.77
C ARG A 131 -14.95 3.03 -23.40
N ALA A 132 -15.03 4.35 -23.20
CA ALA A 132 -14.76 4.99 -21.93
C ALA A 132 -15.60 4.34 -20.83
N LYS A 133 -14.97 4.06 -19.70
CA LYS A 133 -15.70 3.69 -18.49
C LYS A 133 -16.20 4.96 -17.82
N LYS A 134 -17.37 4.89 -17.20
CA LYS A 134 -17.91 5.94 -16.36
C LYS A 134 -17.47 5.72 -14.92
N ALA A 135 -16.90 6.76 -14.32
CA ALA A 135 -16.67 6.78 -12.88
C ALA A 135 -18.02 6.92 -12.14
N VAL A 136 -18.30 5.96 -11.25
CA VAL A 136 -19.49 5.95 -10.41
C VAL A 136 -19.05 5.94 -8.96
N THR A 137 -19.35 7.02 -8.25
CA THR A 137 -19.12 7.13 -6.81
C THR A 137 -20.29 6.50 -6.05
N THR A 138 -19.98 5.51 -5.23
CA THR A 138 -20.87 4.88 -4.26
C THR A 138 -20.35 5.10 -2.85
N ILE A 139 -21.21 5.05 -1.85
CA ILE A 139 -20.80 5.10 -0.45
C ILE A 139 -20.76 3.66 0.07
N SER A 140 -19.57 3.19 0.47
CA SER A 140 -19.38 1.98 1.25
C SER A 140 -19.38 2.34 2.72
N THR A 141 -19.95 1.50 3.57
CA THR A 141 -19.95 1.72 5.02
C THR A 141 -18.95 0.75 5.66
N GLU A 142 -17.86 1.28 6.20
CA GLU A 142 -16.88 0.51 6.95
C GLU A 142 -17.24 0.48 8.42
N THR A 143 -17.22 -0.72 9.03
CA THR A 143 -17.47 -0.89 10.46
C THR A 143 -16.14 -0.98 11.19
N VAL A 144 -15.86 0.00 12.04
CA VAL A 144 -14.67 0.01 12.89
C VAL A 144 -15.05 -0.55 14.25
N THR A 145 -14.43 -1.65 14.63
CA THR A 145 -14.56 -2.24 15.98
C THR A 145 -13.60 -1.57 16.93
N LEU A 146 -14.13 -0.99 17.99
CA LEU A 146 -13.39 -0.36 19.07
C LEU A 146 -12.89 -1.43 20.06
N PRO A 147 -11.83 -1.15 20.86
CA PRO A 147 -11.30 -2.10 21.85
C PRO A 147 -12.34 -2.58 22.88
N ASP A 148 -13.35 -1.76 23.18
CA ASP A 148 -14.46 -2.09 24.08
C ASP A 148 -15.53 -3.02 23.44
N GLY A 149 -15.33 -3.42 22.18
CA GLY A 149 -16.25 -4.25 21.41
C GLY A 149 -17.43 -3.48 20.81
N SER A 150 -17.57 -2.18 21.10
CA SER A 150 -18.51 -1.33 20.39
C SER A 150 -18.03 -1.11 18.96
N THR A 151 -18.95 -0.71 18.07
CA THR A 151 -18.64 -0.46 16.67
C THR A 151 -19.18 0.89 16.26
N PHE A 152 -18.47 1.58 15.38
CA PHE A 152 -19.01 2.73 14.66
C PHE A 152 -18.83 2.53 13.16
N THR A 153 -19.62 3.25 12.39
CA THR A 153 -19.61 3.17 10.93
C THR A 153 -19.02 4.44 10.33
N VAL A 154 -18.21 4.27 9.29
CA VAL A 154 -17.62 5.36 8.52
C VAL A 154 -18.07 5.20 7.08
N ASP A 155 -18.60 6.27 6.51
CA ASP A 155 -18.95 6.33 5.10
C ASP A 155 -17.68 6.61 4.28
N VAL A 156 -17.33 5.65 3.43
CA VAL A 156 -16.17 5.68 2.54
C VAL A 156 -16.66 5.82 1.10
N PRO A 157 -16.43 6.98 0.44
CA PRO A 157 -16.71 7.13 -0.97
C PRO A 157 -15.77 6.22 -1.77
N GLN A 158 -16.37 5.23 -2.42
CA GLN A 158 -15.72 4.33 -3.36
C GLN A 158 -16.11 4.72 -4.78
N VAL A 159 -15.12 4.93 -5.63
CA VAL A 159 -15.30 5.17 -7.05
C VAL A 159 -14.98 3.90 -7.81
N SER A 160 -15.96 3.43 -8.58
CA SER A 160 -15.78 2.29 -9.48
C SER A 160 -15.87 2.75 -10.94
N LEU A 161 -15.05 2.16 -11.81
CA LEU A 161 -15.12 2.38 -13.26
C LEU A 161 -16.06 1.34 -13.86
N GLN A 162 -17.23 1.78 -14.31
CA GLN A 162 -18.27 0.91 -14.90
C GLN A 162 -18.34 1.11 -16.41
N ASP A 163 -18.69 0.05 -17.15
CA ASP A 163 -18.87 0.14 -18.60
C ASP A 163 -19.99 1.13 -18.94
N ASP A 164 -19.68 2.14 -19.76
CA ASP A 164 -20.68 3.07 -20.29
C ASP A 164 -21.04 2.69 -21.73
N PRO A 165 -22.25 2.14 -21.99
CA PRO A 165 -22.68 1.83 -23.35
C PRO A 165 -22.85 3.09 -24.22
N ASN A 166 -22.84 4.28 -23.63
CA ASN A 166 -22.84 5.56 -24.34
C ASN A 166 -21.49 6.28 -24.24
N GLY A 167 -20.48 5.66 -23.62
CA GLY A 167 -19.13 6.21 -23.51
C GLY A 167 -18.49 6.42 -24.88
N GLU A 168 -17.72 7.48 -24.99
CA GLU A 168 -16.91 7.76 -26.17
C GLU A 168 -15.85 6.66 -26.36
N GLU A 169 -15.37 6.46 -27.59
CA GLU A 169 -14.23 5.57 -27.81
C GLU A 169 -12.99 6.20 -27.16
N VAL A 170 -12.24 5.42 -26.39
CA VAL A 170 -10.98 5.82 -25.76
C VAL A 170 -9.85 4.96 -26.29
N HIS A 171 -8.70 5.59 -26.41
CA HIS A 171 -7.44 4.95 -26.72
C HIS A 171 -6.77 4.52 -25.41
N ARG A 172 -6.82 3.22 -25.10
CA ARG A 172 -6.17 2.65 -23.92
C ARG A 172 -4.76 2.19 -24.25
N VAL A 173 -3.83 2.47 -23.35
CA VAL A 173 -2.41 2.13 -23.44
C VAL A 173 -2.02 1.37 -22.18
N THR A 174 -1.69 0.08 -22.33
CA THR A 174 -1.45 -0.84 -21.20
C THR A 174 -0.02 -1.38 -21.24
N LEU A 175 0.70 -1.34 -20.13
CA LEU A 175 2.02 -1.96 -19.99
C LEU A 175 1.89 -3.48 -20.06
N ILE A 176 2.64 -4.11 -20.98
CA ILE A 176 2.59 -5.56 -21.19
C ILE A 176 3.92 -6.26 -20.99
N SER A 177 5.06 -5.59 -21.20
CA SER A 177 6.37 -6.21 -20.97
C SER A 177 7.48 -5.17 -20.77
N HIS A 178 8.60 -5.57 -20.20
CA HIS A 178 9.84 -4.79 -20.14
C HIS A 178 11.02 -5.65 -20.59
N LYS A 179 11.89 -5.09 -21.42
CA LYS A 179 13.12 -5.75 -21.85
C LYS A 179 14.32 -4.98 -21.34
N ASP A 180 15.02 -5.55 -20.36
CA ASP A 180 16.31 -5.02 -19.92
C ASP A 180 17.38 -5.36 -20.97
N THR A 181 17.79 -4.34 -21.71
CA THR A 181 18.79 -4.46 -22.78
C THR A 181 20.19 -4.82 -22.24
N SER A 182 20.48 -4.51 -20.97
CA SER A 182 21.77 -4.80 -20.34
C SER A 182 21.85 -6.24 -19.85
N ALA A 183 20.79 -6.73 -19.21
CA ALA A 183 20.74 -8.06 -18.63
C ALA A 183 20.23 -9.13 -19.62
N GLN A 184 19.64 -8.74 -20.76
CA GLN A 184 18.93 -9.62 -21.68
C GLN A 184 17.75 -10.37 -21.02
N VAL A 185 17.16 -9.78 -19.98
CA VAL A 185 15.97 -10.30 -19.30
C VAL A 185 14.73 -9.69 -19.94
N THR A 186 13.69 -10.50 -20.14
CA THR A 186 12.36 -10.02 -20.56
C THR A 186 11.36 -10.30 -19.45
N SER A 187 10.61 -9.28 -19.05
CA SER A 187 9.58 -9.32 -18.03
C SER A 187 8.23 -9.12 -18.69
N GLU A 188 7.24 -9.93 -18.36
CA GLU A 188 5.86 -9.77 -18.81
C GLU A 188 4.98 -9.31 -17.65
N PHE A 189 4.04 -8.40 -17.94
CA PHE A 189 3.16 -7.81 -16.94
C PHE A 189 1.71 -8.01 -17.33
N GLU A 190 0.87 -8.24 -16.33
CA GLU A 190 -0.59 -8.20 -16.44
C GLU A 190 -1.13 -7.19 -15.43
N ASN A 191 -1.79 -6.13 -15.92
CA ASN A 191 -2.30 -5.03 -15.09
C ASN A 191 -1.23 -4.45 -14.15
N GLY A 192 0.00 -4.29 -14.65
CA GLY A 192 1.13 -3.76 -13.87
C GLY A 192 1.81 -4.76 -12.94
N VAL A 193 1.26 -5.96 -12.75
CA VAL A 193 1.85 -7.02 -11.92
C VAL A 193 2.75 -7.91 -12.78
N LEU A 194 3.95 -8.21 -12.30
CA LEU A 194 4.90 -9.11 -12.96
C LEU A 194 4.34 -10.54 -12.98
N THR A 195 4.23 -11.15 -14.16
CA THR A 195 3.66 -12.50 -14.34
C THR A 195 4.67 -13.50 -14.88
N GLU A 196 5.62 -13.07 -15.71
CA GLU A 196 6.68 -13.92 -16.23
C GLU A 196 8.03 -13.18 -16.32
N LEU A 197 9.13 -13.88 -16.06
CA LEU A 197 10.49 -13.46 -16.40
C LEU A 197 11.17 -14.52 -17.27
N ILE A 198 11.77 -14.10 -18.36
CA ILE A 198 12.61 -14.93 -19.23
C ILE A 198 14.07 -14.50 -19.01
N LEU A 199 14.86 -15.43 -18.48
CA LEU A 199 16.27 -15.23 -18.15
C LEU A 199 17.20 -15.50 -19.36
N PRO A 200 18.45 -15.01 -19.35
CA PRO A 200 19.36 -15.16 -20.50
C PRO A 200 19.78 -16.60 -20.79
N ASP A 201 19.69 -17.48 -19.78
CA ASP A 201 19.96 -18.91 -19.91
C ASP A 201 18.76 -19.70 -20.48
N GLY A 202 17.65 -19.02 -20.79
CA GLY A 202 16.42 -19.60 -21.30
C GLY A 202 15.49 -20.15 -20.22
N ASN A 203 15.87 -20.07 -18.93
CA ASN A 203 14.97 -20.39 -17.83
C ASN A 203 13.86 -19.33 -17.74
N LYS A 204 12.66 -19.77 -17.35
CA LYS A 204 11.50 -18.90 -17.16
C LYS A 204 11.03 -18.96 -15.72
N LEU A 205 10.70 -17.81 -15.14
CA LEU A 205 10.05 -17.70 -13.84
C LEU A 205 8.61 -17.23 -14.09
N ALA A 206 7.62 -18.06 -13.82
CA ALA A 206 6.21 -17.67 -13.86
C ALA A 206 5.71 -17.41 -12.43
N PHE A 207 4.95 -16.34 -12.24
CA PHE A 207 4.40 -15.92 -10.96
C PHE A 207 2.89 -16.04 -11.00
N ASP A 208 2.36 -17.10 -10.40
CA ASP A 208 0.95 -17.48 -10.59
C ASP A 208 0.04 -16.81 -9.56
N ARG A 209 0.54 -16.53 -8.36
CA ARG A 209 -0.24 -15.89 -7.29
C ARG A 209 0.62 -14.96 -6.45
N VAL A 210 0.09 -13.77 -6.23
CA VAL A 210 0.66 -12.75 -5.35
C VAL A 210 -0.41 -12.30 -4.36
N GLU A 211 0.04 -11.88 -3.18
CA GLU A 211 -0.79 -11.21 -2.18
C GLU A 211 -0.38 -9.74 -2.12
N THR A 212 -1.38 -8.85 -2.19
CA THR A 212 -1.16 -7.42 -1.96
C THR A 212 -1.47 -7.14 -0.51
N LYS A 213 -0.46 -6.69 0.24
CA LYS A 213 -0.61 -6.30 1.63
C LYS A 213 -0.42 -4.79 1.75
N GLU A 214 -1.47 -4.11 2.18
CA GLU A 214 -1.39 -2.70 2.50
C GLU A 214 -0.91 -2.52 3.94
N ASN A 215 0.21 -1.83 4.10
CA ASN A 215 0.75 -1.46 5.39
C ASN A 215 0.49 0.05 5.58
N PHE A 216 -0.49 0.37 6.42
CA PHE A 216 -0.77 1.74 6.84
C PHE A 216 0.10 2.11 8.05
N ASN A 217 0.91 3.14 7.92
CA ASN A 217 1.65 3.71 9.03
C ASN A 217 0.75 4.72 9.75
N GLU A 218 0.24 4.35 10.94
CA GLU A 218 -0.64 5.21 11.75
C GLU A 218 0.03 6.54 12.15
N GLU A 219 1.36 6.59 12.27
CA GLU A 219 2.09 7.81 12.67
C GLU A 219 2.25 8.80 11.52
N THR A 220 2.53 8.31 10.31
CA THR A 220 2.79 9.18 9.14
C THR A 220 1.57 9.36 8.26
N GLY A 221 0.56 8.50 8.40
CA GLY A 221 -0.58 8.42 7.48
C GLY A 221 -0.22 7.83 6.12
N GLU A 222 1.00 7.35 5.94
CA GLU A 222 1.49 6.77 4.68
C GLU A 222 0.96 5.34 4.53
N THR A 223 0.32 5.05 3.39
CA THR A 223 -0.01 3.68 3.00
C THR A 223 1.08 3.20 2.06
N THR A 224 1.75 2.11 2.43
CA THR A 224 2.68 1.40 1.53
C THR A 224 2.03 0.10 1.08
N VAL A 225 2.13 -0.21 -0.21
CA VAL A 225 1.59 -1.44 -0.78
C VAL A 225 2.75 -2.41 -1.00
N GLU A 226 2.73 -3.54 -0.30
CA GLU A 226 3.71 -4.61 -0.43
C GLU A 226 3.11 -5.76 -1.24
N ILE A 227 3.74 -6.14 -2.35
CA ILE A 227 3.31 -7.28 -3.18
C ILE A 227 4.17 -8.49 -2.83
N ILE A 228 3.57 -9.42 -2.09
CA ILE A 228 4.20 -10.64 -1.59
C ILE A 228 3.98 -11.76 -2.61
N LEU A 229 5.06 -12.41 -3.05
CA LEU A 229 4.99 -13.56 -3.94
C LEU A 229 4.58 -14.82 -3.15
N LEU A 230 3.46 -15.44 -3.52
CA LEU A 230 2.99 -16.68 -2.91
C LEU A 230 3.37 -17.90 -3.75
N ASP A 231 2.99 -17.92 -5.02
CA ASP A 231 3.19 -19.08 -5.89
C ASP A 231 4.02 -18.72 -7.10
N ALA A 232 4.98 -19.58 -7.42
CA ALA A 232 5.83 -19.41 -8.59
C ALA A 232 6.21 -20.75 -9.20
N ARG A 233 6.62 -20.71 -10.48
CA ARG A 233 7.16 -21.85 -11.20
C ARG A 233 8.46 -21.45 -11.89
N VAL A 234 9.49 -22.26 -11.71
CA VAL A 234 10.73 -22.17 -12.49
C VAL A 234 10.66 -23.23 -13.58
N ILE A 235 10.55 -22.79 -14.83
CA ILE A 235 10.60 -23.65 -16.01
C ILE A 235 12.02 -23.59 -16.54
N HIS A 236 12.76 -24.66 -16.33
CA HIS A 236 14.16 -24.75 -16.73
C HIS A 236 14.28 -25.00 -18.24
N SER A 237 15.41 -24.59 -18.82
CA SER A 237 15.71 -24.78 -20.25
C SER A 237 15.72 -26.24 -20.70
N ASP A 238 15.90 -27.19 -19.78
CA ASP A 238 15.83 -28.63 -20.04
C ASP A 238 14.40 -29.20 -20.03
N GLY A 239 13.39 -28.37 -19.75
CA GLY A 239 11.98 -28.73 -19.67
C GLY A 239 11.52 -29.22 -18.29
N THR A 240 12.39 -29.23 -17.28
CA THR A 240 11.98 -29.48 -15.89
C THR A 240 11.24 -28.28 -15.31
N VAL A 241 10.32 -28.51 -14.38
CA VAL A 241 9.53 -27.47 -13.72
C VAL A 241 9.65 -27.62 -12.21
N THR A 242 10.06 -26.57 -11.51
CA THR A 242 10.03 -26.50 -10.04
C THR A 242 8.89 -25.58 -9.60
N GLU A 243 7.93 -26.11 -8.85
CA GLU A 243 6.77 -25.37 -8.37
C GLU A 243 6.93 -24.98 -6.90
N TYR A 244 6.47 -23.78 -6.58
CA TYR A 244 6.42 -23.20 -5.25
C TYR A 244 4.99 -22.84 -4.88
N ARG A 245 4.62 -23.07 -3.63
CA ARG A 245 3.33 -22.65 -3.07
C ARG A 245 3.53 -21.99 -1.72
N GLU A 246 2.88 -20.86 -1.49
CA GLU A 246 3.01 -20.08 -0.26
C GLU A 246 4.48 -19.82 0.13
N GLY A 247 5.31 -19.51 -0.88
CA GLY A 247 6.74 -19.25 -0.73
C GLY A 247 7.62 -20.46 -0.41
N LYS A 248 7.09 -21.69 -0.54
CA LYS A 248 7.80 -22.93 -0.19
C LYS A 248 7.87 -23.90 -1.36
N PRO A 249 8.94 -24.70 -1.49
CA PRO A 249 9.01 -25.76 -2.48
C PRO A 249 7.83 -26.73 -2.37
N PHE A 250 7.17 -27.01 -3.49
CA PHE A 250 5.99 -27.87 -3.54
C PHE A 250 6.22 -29.13 -4.37
N SER A 251 6.62 -28.98 -5.63
CA SER A 251 6.82 -30.12 -6.54
C SER A 251 7.95 -29.87 -7.55
N ILE A 252 8.50 -30.95 -8.10
CA ILE A 252 9.39 -30.92 -9.25
C ILE A 252 8.82 -31.86 -10.32
N THR A 253 8.57 -31.35 -11.52
CA THR A 253 8.14 -32.14 -12.67
C THR A 253 9.30 -32.27 -13.65
N SER A 254 9.71 -33.50 -13.99
CA SER A 254 10.76 -33.73 -14.98
C SER A 254 10.29 -33.38 -16.39
N ALA A 255 11.23 -33.22 -17.33
CA ALA A 255 10.93 -33.07 -18.76
C ALA A 255 10.13 -34.26 -19.36
N THR A 256 10.15 -35.42 -18.70
CA THR A 256 9.34 -36.60 -19.08
C THR A 256 7.94 -36.63 -18.45
N GLY A 257 7.59 -35.62 -17.64
CA GLY A 257 6.32 -35.52 -16.94
C GLY A 257 6.25 -36.27 -15.60
N ARG A 258 7.37 -36.78 -15.07
CA ARG A 258 7.40 -37.42 -13.75
C ARG A 258 7.37 -36.34 -12.67
N VAL A 259 6.36 -36.39 -11.81
CA VAL A 259 6.20 -35.45 -10.69
C VAL A 259 6.79 -36.04 -9.42
N ILE A 260 7.61 -35.25 -8.72
CA ILE A 260 8.17 -35.53 -7.40
C ILE A 260 7.58 -34.47 -6.45
N SER A 261 6.74 -34.91 -5.52
CA SER A 261 6.25 -34.04 -4.45
C SER A 261 7.36 -33.83 -3.43
N ILE A 262 7.64 -32.57 -3.09
CA ILE A 262 8.65 -32.17 -2.09
C ILE A 262 8.03 -31.30 -0.98
N ALA A 263 6.70 -31.28 -0.88
CA ALA A 263 6.00 -30.54 0.15
C ALA A 263 6.42 -31.01 1.57
N LEU A 264 6.58 -30.06 2.49
CA LEU A 264 7.17 -30.29 3.82
C LEU A 264 6.33 -31.27 4.68
N ASP A 265 5.01 -31.23 4.54
CA ASP A 265 4.07 -32.15 5.19
C ASP A 265 4.28 -33.61 4.73
N VAL A 266 4.61 -33.82 3.46
CA VAL A 266 4.98 -35.14 2.91
C VAL A 266 6.31 -35.62 3.49
N ILE A 267 7.29 -34.72 3.64
CA ILE A 267 8.60 -35.04 4.23
C ILE A 267 8.45 -35.41 5.71
N LEU A 268 7.69 -34.62 6.47
CA LEU A 268 7.47 -34.85 7.90
C LEU A 268 6.67 -36.14 8.14
N SER A 269 5.61 -36.39 7.39
CA SER A 269 4.82 -37.63 7.53
C SER A 269 5.59 -38.89 7.12
N ALA A 270 6.49 -38.81 6.14
CA ALA A 270 7.38 -39.92 5.80
C ALA A 270 8.42 -40.21 6.90
N SER A 271 8.82 -39.20 7.69
CA SER A 271 9.75 -39.38 8.81
C SER A 271 9.10 -39.96 10.07
N GLU A 272 7.80 -39.72 10.26
CA GLU A 272 7.02 -40.25 11.39
C GLU A 272 6.42 -41.65 11.11
N GLY A 273 6.51 -42.11 9.87
CA GLY A 273 6.05 -43.41 9.38
C GLY A 273 6.83 -44.60 9.95
N SER A 274 6.45 -45.03 11.16
CA SER A 274 6.31 -46.43 11.57
C SER A 274 7.55 -47.32 11.48
N LEU A 275 8.41 -47.20 12.50
CA LEU A 275 9.28 -48.27 13.03
C LEU A 275 8.45 -49.34 13.80
N ASP A 276 7.29 -49.76 13.32
CA ASP A 276 6.65 -50.98 13.84
C ASP A 276 7.29 -52.21 13.18
N SER A 277 8.43 -52.61 13.75
CA SER A 277 9.32 -53.68 13.27
C SER A 277 8.73 -55.10 13.42
N SER A 278 7.41 -55.25 13.47
CA SER A 278 6.75 -56.50 13.88
C SER A 278 6.00 -57.25 12.76
N SER A 279 6.08 -56.82 11.50
CA SER A 279 5.41 -57.50 10.38
C SER A 279 6.40 -58.30 9.51
N PRO A 280 6.48 -59.64 9.66
CA PRO A 280 7.31 -60.48 8.81
C PRO A 280 6.51 -60.93 7.57
N LEU A 281 7.18 -60.99 6.42
CA LEU A 281 6.77 -61.61 5.15
C LEU A 281 6.07 -60.69 4.13
N ALA A 282 6.84 -59.77 3.55
CA ALA A 282 6.67 -59.39 2.15
C ALA A 282 8.05 -59.43 1.46
N PRO A 283 8.16 -60.00 0.23
CA PRO A 283 9.44 -60.18 -0.44
C PRO A 283 10.01 -58.82 -0.83
N GLN A 284 11.21 -58.54 -0.29
CA GLN A 284 12.09 -57.45 -0.69
C GLN A 284 12.52 -57.66 -2.14
N ASN A 285 11.82 -57.03 -3.08
CA ASN A 285 12.38 -56.76 -4.39
C ASN A 285 13.18 -55.47 -4.32
N ASP A 286 14.50 -55.66 -4.31
CA ASP A 286 15.53 -54.88 -4.97
C ASP A 286 15.22 -53.42 -5.37
N VAL A 287 15.96 -52.54 -4.68
CA VAL A 287 16.67 -51.37 -5.23
C VAL A 287 15.80 -50.23 -5.80
N ASP A 288 15.16 -49.48 -4.90
CA ASP A 288 15.21 -48.03 -5.03
C ASP A 288 16.41 -47.54 -4.18
N LEU A 289 17.54 -47.28 -4.85
CA LEU A 289 18.86 -46.93 -4.28
C LEU A 289 18.90 -45.60 -3.52
N VAL A 290 17.76 -44.94 -3.31
CA VAL A 290 17.64 -43.66 -2.64
C VAL A 290 16.48 -43.74 -1.68
N ASN A 291 16.74 -43.53 -0.38
CA ASN A 291 15.69 -43.32 0.61
C ASN A 291 14.79 -42.18 0.10
N PRO A 292 13.50 -42.42 -0.21
CA PRO A 292 12.62 -41.40 -0.79
C PRO A 292 12.57 -40.13 0.06
N ALA A 293 12.72 -40.27 1.40
CA ALA A 293 12.78 -39.15 2.31
C ALA A 293 14.09 -38.33 2.16
N GLU A 294 15.25 -38.99 2.03
CA GLU A 294 16.53 -38.31 1.80
C GLU A 294 16.57 -37.63 0.42
N SER A 295 16.02 -38.28 -0.62
CA SER A 295 15.90 -37.68 -1.94
C SER A 295 14.99 -36.44 -1.90
N ALA A 296 13.83 -36.55 -1.24
CA ALA A 296 12.88 -35.45 -1.11
C ALA A 296 13.50 -34.29 -0.31
N GLN A 297 14.25 -34.58 0.76
CA GLN A 297 14.95 -33.58 1.56
C GLN A 297 16.05 -32.85 0.75
N PHE A 298 16.83 -33.60 -0.03
CA PHE A 298 17.81 -33.01 -0.94
C PHE A 298 17.13 -32.07 -1.95
N HIS A 299 16.12 -32.56 -2.67
CA HIS A 299 15.38 -31.74 -3.64
C HIS A 299 14.70 -30.53 -3.01
N TYR A 300 14.17 -30.67 -1.78
CA TYR A 300 13.62 -29.56 -1.03
C TYR A 300 14.68 -28.51 -0.72
N SER A 301 15.88 -28.91 -0.27
CA SER A 301 16.95 -27.95 0.02
C SER A 301 17.45 -27.22 -1.23
N GLU A 302 17.59 -27.91 -2.36
CA GLU A 302 17.97 -27.29 -3.63
C GLU A 302 16.87 -26.36 -4.16
N ALA A 303 15.60 -26.76 -4.08
CA ALA A 303 14.49 -25.90 -4.46
C ALA A 303 14.36 -24.66 -3.55
N LEU A 304 14.61 -24.80 -2.25
CA LEU A 304 14.61 -23.67 -1.31
C LEU A 304 15.79 -22.72 -1.59
N LYS A 305 16.95 -23.26 -1.95
CA LYS A 305 18.09 -22.45 -2.39
C LYS A 305 17.74 -21.68 -3.67
N LEU A 306 17.16 -22.35 -4.66
CA LEU A 306 16.69 -21.73 -5.90
C LEU A 306 15.66 -20.62 -5.63
N TRP A 307 14.75 -20.81 -4.68
CA TRP A 307 13.81 -19.77 -4.26
C TRP A 307 14.52 -18.52 -3.72
N ASN A 308 15.44 -18.72 -2.77
CA ASN A 308 16.11 -17.62 -2.07
C ASN A 308 17.16 -16.91 -2.92
N GLU A 309 17.85 -17.63 -3.81
CA GLU A 309 18.97 -17.09 -4.59
C GLU A 309 18.54 -16.59 -5.99
N LEU A 310 17.45 -17.12 -6.54
CA LEU A 310 16.98 -16.75 -7.88
C LEU A 310 15.58 -16.14 -7.86
N VAL A 311 14.56 -16.89 -7.41
CA VAL A 311 13.16 -16.50 -7.57
C VAL A 311 12.84 -15.20 -6.83
N ASN A 312 13.09 -15.14 -5.52
CA ASN A 312 12.73 -13.98 -4.70
C ASN A 312 13.55 -12.71 -5.02
N PRO A 313 14.89 -12.80 -5.25
CA PRO A 313 15.66 -11.65 -5.70
C PRO A 313 15.20 -11.13 -7.07
N LYS A 314 14.94 -12.01 -8.04
CA LYS A 314 14.49 -11.59 -9.38
C LYS A 314 13.07 -11.05 -9.38
N TRP A 315 12.18 -11.62 -8.57
CA TRP A 315 10.87 -11.05 -8.29
C TRP A 315 11.00 -9.59 -7.83
N SER A 316 11.83 -9.34 -6.83
CA SER A 316 12.02 -8.00 -6.25
C SER A 316 12.70 -7.02 -7.21
N GLU A 317 13.68 -7.48 -7.98
CA GLU A 317 14.46 -6.67 -8.93
C GLU A 317 13.62 -6.16 -10.11
N PHE A 318 12.68 -6.99 -10.61
CA PHE A 318 11.89 -6.71 -11.80
C PHE A 318 10.45 -6.29 -11.51
N GLN A 319 10.12 -5.95 -10.27
CA GLN A 319 8.84 -5.29 -9.98
C GLN A 319 8.75 -3.97 -10.73
N THR A 320 7.53 -3.65 -11.20
CA THR A 320 7.23 -2.35 -11.76
C THR A 320 7.44 -1.27 -10.69
N PRO A 321 8.19 -0.19 -10.97
CA PRO A 321 8.29 0.94 -10.06
C PRO A 321 6.88 1.47 -9.76
N GLY A 322 6.55 1.73 -8.50
CA GLY A 322 5.19 2.13 -8.09
C GLY A 322 4.64 3.33 -8.89
N THR A 323 5.52 4.27 -9.26
CA THR A 323 5.20 5.49 -10.02
C THR A 323 5.14 5.30 -11.54
N LEU A 324 5.37 4.08 -12.05
CA LEU A 324 5.27 3.80 -13.49
C LEU A 324 3.78 3.67 -13.87
N PRO A 325 3.28 4.43 -14.87
CA PRO A 325 1.93 4.26 -15.37
C PRO A 325 1.80 2.90 -16.07
N VAL A 326 0.83 2.09 -15.66
CA VAL A 326 0.57 0.76 -16.20
C VAL A 326 -0.65 0.72 -17.10
N VAL A 327 -1.61 1.63 -16.89
CA VAL A 327 -2.74 1.87 -17.81
C VAL A 327 -2.91 3.37 -18.00
N MET A 328 -3.12 3.80 -19.22
CA MET A 328 -3.50 5.18 -19.56
C MET A 328 -4.65 5.15 -20.56
N GLU A 329 -5.62 6.03 -20.39
CA GLU A 329 -6.73 6.18 -21.34
C GLU A 329 -6.75 7.60 -21.88
N TYR A 330 -6.85 7.73 -23.20
CA TYR A 330 -6.95 9.00 -23.90
C TYR A 330 -8.28 9.10 -24.64
N SER A 331 -8.89 10.28 -24.68
CA SER A 331 -9.99 10.58 -25.59
C SER A 331 -9.53 10.51 -27.05
N LEU A 332 -10.47 10.50 -28.01
CA LEU A 332 -10.13 10.54 -29.44
C LEU A 332 -9.38 11.82 -29.85
N GLU A 333 -9.55 12.91 -29.10
CA GLU A 333 -8.80 14.16 -29.27
C GLU A 333 -7.39 14.10 -28.65
N GLY A 334 -7.01 12.98 -28.05
CA GLY A 334 -5.71 12.77 -27.40
C GLY A 334 -5.60 13.39 -26.02
N LYS A 335 -6.71 13.73 -25.36
CA LYS A 335 -6.71 14.20 -23.96
C LYS A 335 -6.65 13.02 -23.01
N LEU A 336 -5.77 13.07 -22.02
CA LEU A 336 -5.72 12.03 -20.98
C LEU A 336 -7.01 12.06 -20.16
N ALA A 337 -7.66 10.91 -20.01
CA ALA A 337 -8.91 10.71 -19.27
C ALA A 337 -8.67 9.97 -17.94
N SER A 338 -7.79 8.96 -17.95
CA SER A 338 -7.39 8.23 -16.75
C SER A 338 -5.95 7.74 -16.83
N ARG A 339 -5.33 7.53 -15.67
CA ARG A 339 -4.01 6.93 -15.53
C ARG A 339 -3.95 6.07 -14.27
N GLU A 340 -3.61 4.80 -14.43
CA GLU A 340 -3.34 3.86 -13.34
C GLU A 340 -1.84 3.64 -13.22
N PHE A 341 -1.33 3.69 -11.99
CA PHE A 341 0.06 3.42 -11.65
C PHE A 341 0.25 2.00 -11.12
N ALA A 342 1.47 1.49 -11.19
CA ALA A 342 1.80 0.14 -10.72
C ALA A 342 1.49 -0.09 -9.23
N GLU A 343 1.57 0.95 -8.41
CA GLU A 343 1.16 0.92 -6.99
C GLU A 343 -0.37 0.85 -6.80
N GLY A 344 -1.14 0.92 -7.89
CA GLY A 344 -2.60 0.82 -7.89
C GLY A 344 -3.33 2.15 -7.72
N VAL A 345 -2.62 3.26 -7.60
CA VAL A 345 -3.21 4.61 -7.61
C VAL A 345 -3.77 4.91 -9.00
N ILE A 346 -4.99 5.44 -9.04
CA ILE A 346 -5.66 5.85 -10.28
C ILE A 346 -5.92 7.36 -10.22
N GLU A 347 -5.43 8.08 -11.23
CA GLU A 347 -5.75 9.47 -11.49
C GLU A 347 -6.86 9.55 -12.54
N LEU A 348 -7.92 10.29 -12.23
CA LEU A 348 -8.97 10.65 -13.19
C LEU A 348 -8.81 12.11 -13.61
N TYR A 349 -8.97 12.35 -14.90
CA TYR A 349 -8.78 13.66 -15.51
C TYR A 349 -10.10 14.22 -16.03
N GLY A 350 -10.33 15.50 -15.79
CA GLY A 350 -11.46 16.24 -16.31
C GLY A 350 -11.35 16.53 -17.81
N ALA A 351 -12.42 17.06 -18.40
CA ALA A 351 -12.48 17.39 -19.83
C ALA A 351 -11.46 18.46 -20.27
N ASP A 352 -10.91 19.22 -19.31
CA ASP A 352 -9.86 20.22 -19.51
C ASP A 352 -8.44 19.62 -19.45
N GLY A 353 -8.30 18.32 -19.16
CA GLY A 353 -7.04 17.61 -19.04
C GLY A 353 -6.32 17.79 -17.70
N ARG A 354 -7.02 18.28 -16.66
CA ARG A 354 -6.49 18.38 -15.28
C ARG A 354 -6.96 17.21 -14.44
N ILE A 355 -6.22 16.91 -13.36
CA ILE A 355 -6.58 15.83 -12.44
C ILE A 355 -7.79 16.28 -11.63
N ASP A 356 -8.91 15.57 -11.71
CA ASP A 356 -10.09 15.81 -10.89
C ASP A 356 -10.06 14.98 -9.61
N GLN A 357 -9.60 13.73 -9.70
CA GLN A 357 -9.63 12.76 -8.60
C GLN A 357 -8.40 11.87 -8.61
N VAL A 358 -7.97 11.48 -7.41
CA VAL A 358 -6.97 10.44 -7.17
C VAL A 358 -7.61 9.42 -6.25
N MET A 359 -7.55 8.15 -6.63
CA MET A 359 -8.16 7.05 -5.89
C MET A 359 -7.20 5.88 -5.73
N ALA A 360 -7.42 5.10 -4.67
CA ALA A 360 -6.72 3.84 -4.45
C ALA A 360 -7.27 2.74 -5.38
N LYS A 361 -6.58 1.60 -5.38
CA LYS A 361 -6.91 0.44 -6.24
C LYS A 361 -8.28 -0.15 -5.94
N ASP A 362 -8.71 -0.09 -4.68
CA ASP A 362 -10.03 -0.53 -4.22
C ASP A 362 -11.15 0.47 -4.54
N GLY A 363 -10.79 1.62 -5.12
CA GLY A 363 -11.69 2.70 -5.45
C GLY A 363 -11.85 3.75 -4.36
N GLU A 364 -11.20 3.64 -3.19
CA GLU A 364 -11.28 4.70 -2.17
C GLU A 364 -10.82 6.04 -2.75
N LEU A 365 -11.66 7.08 -2.66
CA LEU A 365 -11.27 8.43 -3.06
C LEU A 365 -10.24 9.00 -2.08
N LEU A 366 -9.00 9.17 -2.55
CA LEU A 366 -7.86 9.69 -1.79
C LEU A 366 -7.83 11.21 -1.81
N ILE A 367 -7.86 11.80 -3.01
CA ILE A 367 -7.76 13.26 -3.23
C ILE A 367 -8.80 13.70 -4.26
N GLN A 368 -9.48 14.81 -3.99
CA GLN A 368 -10.34 15.49 -4.95
C GLN A 368 -9.84 16.91 -5.21
N TYR A 369 -9.76 17.28 -6.48
CA TYR A 369 -9.39 18.62 -6.92
C TYR A 369 -10.63 19.37 -7.42
N THR A 370 -10.61 20.69 -7.28
CA THR A 370 -11.61 21.58 -7.88
C THR A 370 -10.90 22.79 -8.46
N TYR A 371 -11.36 23.23 -9.62
CA TYR A 371 -10.78 24.33 -10.36
C TYR A 371 -11.83 25.41 -10.65
N ASP A 372 -11.38 26.67 -10.83
CA ASP A 372 -12.20 27.73 -11.41
C ASP A 372 -12.27 27.61 -12.95
N ALA A 373 -13.04 28.50 -13.60
CA ALA A 373 -13.22 28.49 -15.05
C ALA A 373 -11.92 28.76 -15.84
N GLU A 374 -10.98 29.51 -15.26
CA GLU A 374 -9.63 29.69 -15.81
C GLU A 374 -8.71 28.50 -15.50
N GLY A 375 -9.16 27.60 -14.63
CA GLY A 375 -8.47 26.38 -14.30
C GLY A 375 -7.43 26.47 -13.21
N ASN A 376 -7.59 27.45 -12.33
CA ASN A 376 -6.77 27.56 -11.13
C ASN A 376 -7.35 26.64 -10.05
N PRO A 377 -6.51 25.95 -9.27
CA PRO A 377 -6.99 25.15 -8.16
C PRO A 377 -7.67 26.07 -7.13
N THR A 378 -8.92 25.75 -6.80
CA THR A 378 -9.71 26.44 -5.77
C THR A 378 -9.85 25.59 -4.52
N LYS A 379 -9.82 24.26 -4.67
CA LYS A 379 -9.92 23.31 -3.56
C LYS A 379 -9.13 22.03 -3.86
N ILE A 380 -8.49 21.49 -2.82
CA ILE A 380 -7.89 20.15 -2.80
C ILE A 380 -8.36 19.53 -1.50
N GLU A 381 -8.93 18.34 -1.56
CA GLU A 381 -9.49 17.64 -0.40
C GLU A 381 -8.90 16.24 -0.30
N MET A 382 -8.24 15.94 0.82
CA MET A 382 -7.64 14.64 1.11
C MET A 382 -8.63 13.79 1.92
N GLY A 383 -9.75 13.42 1.29
CA GLY A 383 -10.89 12.77 1.96
C GLY A 383 -10.51 11.53 2.76
N ALA A 384 -9.65 10.66 2.21
CA ALA A 384 -9.17 9.45 2.90
C ALA A 384 -8.38 9.78 4.17
N ALA A 385 -7.43 10.72 4.10
CA ALA A 385 -6.62 11.12 5.25
C ALA A 385 -7.50 11.69 6.38
N ARG A 386 -8.50 12.51 6.03
CA ARG A 386 -9.45 13.08 6.99
C ARG A 386 -10.26 12.01 7.73
N ARG A 387 -10.86 11.06 6.98
CA ARG A 387 -11.64 9.94 7.56
C ARG A 387 -10.79 9.04 8.45
N ARG A 388 -9.60 8.65 7.97
CA ARG A 388 -8.68 7.78 8.73
C ARG A 388 -8.23 8.45 10.04
N LEU A 389 -7.97 9.75 10.02
CA LEU A 389 -7.67 10.52 11.23
C LEU A 389 -8.83 10.48 12.24
N GLU A 390 -10.06 10.74 11.79
CA GLU A 390 -11.24 10.69 12.65
C GLU A 390 -11.47 9.30 13.27
N ALA A 391 -11.33 8.25 12.46
CA ALA A 391 -11.45 6.88 12.93
C ALA A 391 -10.36 6.52 13.97
N SER A 392 -9.11 6.93 13.73
CA SER A 392 -7.99 6.73 14.65
C SER A 392 -8.21 7.45 15.99
N ILE A 393 -8.70 8.70 15.97
CA ILE A 393 -9.02 9.45 17.19
C ILE A 393 -10.11 8.76 18.02
N LEU A 394 -11.16 8.26 17.36
CA LEU A 394 -12.22 7.50 18.05
C LEU A 394 -11.67 6.22 18.68
N LYS A 395 -10.83 5.47 17.95
CA LYS A 395 -10.16 4.26 18.45
C LYS A 395 -9.30 4.56 19.69
N MET A 396 -8.44 5.58 19.63
CA MET A 396 -7.58 5.98 20.75
C MET A 396 -8.39 6.41 21.98
N ARG A 397 -9.49 7.16 21.79
CA ARG A 397 -10.34 7.58 22.90
C ARG A 397 -11.06 6.39 23.56
N ALA A 398 -11.55 5.43 22.76
CA ALA A 398 -12.16 4.22 23.27
C ALA A 398 -11.15 3.35 24.04
N GLU A 399 -9.90 3.27 23.56
CA GLU A 399 -8.83 2.55 24.27
C GLU A 399 -8.53 3.16 25.64
N VAL A 400 -8.39 4.49 25.72
CA VAL A 400 -8.21 5.20 27.00
C VAL A 400 -9.40 4.97 27.94
N ALA A 401 -10.63 5.01 27.41
CA ALA A 401 -11.83 4.75 28.21
C ALA A 401 -11.84 3.32 28.77
N MET A 402 -11.52 2.32 27.95
CA MET A 402 -11.43 0.92 28.36
C MET A 402 -10.34 0.70 29.42
N GLN A 403 -9.15 1.27 29.22
CA GLN A 403 -8.06 1.18 30.20
C GLN A 403 -8.41 1.83 31.53
N ARG A 404 -9.13 2.97 31.50
CA ARG A 404 -9.67 3.63 32.70
C ARG A 404 -10.65 2.72 33.44
N GLU A 405 -11.62 2.15 32.75
CA GLU A 405 -12.61 1.26 33.36
C GLU A 405 -11.95 0.01 33.96
N GLU A 406 -11.01 -0.61 33.24
CA GLU A 406 -10.26 -1.76 33.74
C GLU A 406 -9.44 -1.42 34.99
N ALA A 407 -8.75 -0.27 34.99
CA ALA A 407 -7.97 0.18 36.13
C ALA A 407 -8.86 0.43 37.36
N LEU A 408 -10.00 1.11 37.20
CA LEU A 408 -10.96 1.36 38.28
C LEU A 408 -11.58 0.05 38.81
N ALA A 409 -11.91 -0.89 37.92
CA ALA A 409 -12.42 -2.20 38.32
C ALA A 409 -11.40 -2.98 39.17
N ARG A 410 -10.12 -2.97 38.78
CA ARG A 410 -9.03 -3.59 39.57
C ARG A 410 -8.84 -2.92 40.93
N VAL A 411 -9.02 -1.60 41.03
CA VAL A 411 -8.97 -0.87 42.31
C VAL A 411 -10.13 -1.31 43.21
N ALA A 412 -11.35 -1.36 42.68
CA ALA A 412 -12.53 -1.80 43.43
C ALA A 412 -12.43 -3.26 43.90
N GLU A 413 -11.93 -4.16 43.05
CA GLU A 413 -11.69 -5.56 43.42
C GLU A 413 -10.69 -5.66 44.58
N ARG A 414 -9.57 -4.91 44.50
CA ARG A 414 -8.56 -4.89 45.56
C ARG A 414 -9.10 -4.30 46.86
N GLU A 415 -9.90 -3.24 46.79
CA GLU A 415 -10.59 -2.68 47.95
C GLU A 415 -11.45 -3.74 48.64
N GLN A 416 -12.28 -4.46 47.88
CA GLN A 416 -13.14 -5.51 48.41
C GLN A 416 -12.33 -6.65 49.09
N VAL A 417 -11.23 -7.09 48.47
CA VAL A 417 -10.38 -8.15 49.04
C VAL A 417 -9.69 -7.68 50.34
N ILE A 418 -9.21 -6.44 50.40
CA ILE A 418 -8.54 -5.91 51.58
C ILE A 418 -9.55 -5.67 52.71
N ASP A 419 -10.73 -5.10 52.41
CA ASP A 419 -11.83 -4.93 53.36
C ASP A 419 -12.22 -6.27 54.01
N GLN A 420 -12.45 -7.31 53.21
CA GLN A 420 -12.73 -8.67 53.69
C GLN A 420 -11.60 -9.24 54.56
N THR A 421 -10.35 -8.94 54.22
CA THR A 421 -9.18 -9.39 54.98
C THR A 421 -9.10 -8.68 56.34
N VAL A 422 -9.29 -7.36 56.38
CA VAL A 422 -9.33 -6.56 57.61
C VAL A 422 -10.48 -7.05 58.50
N GLU A 423 -11.65 -7.30 57.92
CA GLU A 423 -12.81 -7.84 58.65
C GLU A 423 -12.53 -9.23 59.24
N GLY A 424 -11.97 -10.13 58.43
CA GLY A 424 -11.62 -11.48 58.87
C GLY A 424 -10.60 -11.47 60.02
N GLN A 425 -9.56 -10.62 59.92
CA GLN A 425 -8.56 -10.47 60.97
C GLN A 425 -9.17 -9.90 62.27
N TYR A 426 -10.05 -8.90 62.14
CA TYR A 426 -10.77 -8.32 63.27
C TYR A 426 -11.64 -9.36 63.98
N LEU A 427 -12.45 -10.13 63.26
CA LEU A 427 -13.34 -11.15 63.83
C LEU A 427 -12.54 -12.21 64.60
N VAL A 428 -11.46 -12.71 64.00
CA VAL A 428 -10.58 -13.71 64.66
C VAL A 428 -9.95 -13.16 65.94
N ALA A 429 -9.46 -11.92 65.93
CA ALA A 429 -8.85 -11.29 67.09
C ALA A 429 -9.88 -11.00 68.19
N ARG A 430 -11.07 -10.50 67.80
CA ARG A 430 -12.18 -10.22 68.70
C ARG A 430 -12.65 -11.48 69.41
N ASP A 431 -12.86 -12.56 68.67
CA ASP A 431 -13.35 -13.83 69.22
C ASP A 431 -12.34 -14.45 70.20
N LYS A 432 -11.03 -14.31 69.93
CA LYS A 432 -9.97 -14.70 70.88
C LYS A 432 -10.04 -13.90 72.19
N LEU A 433 -10.22 -12.58 72.10
CA LEU A 433 -10.35 -11.71 73.28
C LEU A 433 -11.63 -12.00 74.07
N LEU A 434 -12.75 -12.26 73.38
CA LEU A 434 -14.01 -12.66 74.02
C LEU A 434 -13.89 -14.00 74.74
N ALA A 435 -13.25 -15.00 74.12
CA ALA A 435 -12.99 -16.28 74.76
C ALA A 435 -12.09 -16.13 76.02
N LEU A 436 -11.06 -15.28 75.95
CA LEU A 436 -10.22 -14.97 77.11
C LEU A 436 -11.03 -14.27 78.22
N ARG A 437 -11.91 -13.33 77.85
CA ARG A 437 -12.80 -12.67 78.80
C ARG A 437 -13.70 -13.67 79.51
N GLU A 438 -14.33 -14.58 78.77
CA GLU A 438 -15.20 -15.62 79.32
C GLU A 438 -14.44 -16.52 80.31
N GLN A 439 -13.18 -16.88 80.01
CA GLN A 439 -12.33 -17.63 80.94
C GLN A 439 -12.05 -16.87 82.24
N ILE A 440 -11.76 -15.57 82.16
CA ILE A 440 -11.53 -14.71 83.33
C ILE A 440 -12.83 -14.56 84.15
N GLU A 441 -13.98 -14.41 83.50
CA GLU A 441 -15.28 -14.36 84.16
C GLU A 441 -15.63 -15.69 84.86
N ALA A 442 -15.32 -16.83 84.24
CA ALA A 442 -15.47 -18.14 84.86
C ALA A 442 -14.58 -18.28 86.12
N GLN A 443 -13.32 -17.85 86.07
CA GLN A 443 -12.43 -17.80 87.24
C GLN A 443 -12.97 -16.89 88.35
N ARG A 444 -13.55 -15.74 87.96
CA ARG A 444 -14.22 -14.81 88.90
C ARG A 444 -15.38 -15.49 89.63
N ALA A 445 -16.22 -16.21 88.89
CA ALA A 445 -17.36 -16.92 89.44
C ALA A 445 -16.92 -18.00 90.43
N VAL A 446 -15.88 -18.80 90.09
CA VAL A 446 -15.30 -19.80 91.01
C VAL A 446 -14.78 -19.15 92.29
N LEU A 447 -13.99 -18.07 92.20
CA LEU A 447 -13.47 -17.37 93.37
C LEU A 447 -14.57 -16.79 94.27
N ALA A 448 -15.68 -16.33 93.69
CA ALA A 448 -16.82 -15.81 94.45
C ALA A 448 -17.49 -16.89 95.32
N THR A 449 -17.38 -18.17 94.97
CA THR A 449 -17.97 -19.28 95.74
C THR A 449 -17.15 -19.72 96.95
N ILE A 450 -15.91 -19.27 97.11
CA ILE A 450 -15.01 -19.72 98.18
C ILE A 450 -15.30 -18.92 99.48
N PRO A 451 -15.83 -19.53 100.55
CA PRO A 451 -16.10 -18.83 101.79
C PRO A 451 -14.80 -18.56 102.56
N ALA A 452 -14.28 -17.32 102.50
CA ALA A 452 -13.03 -16.94 103.15
C ALA A 452 -13.26 -16.15 104.46
N LYS A 453 -12.61 -16.59 105.54
CA LYS A 453 -12.58 -15.90 106.85
C LYS A 453 -11.15 -15.51 107.22
N GLY A 454 -11.00 -14.45 108.02
CA GLY A 454 -9.70 -13.99 108.52
C GLY A 454 -8.73 -13.59 107.39
N PRO A 455 -7.42 -13.92 107.46
CA PRO A 455 -6.43 -13.52 106.45
C PRO A 455 -6.74 -14.05 105.03
N ALA A 456 -7.44 -15.17 104.88
CA ALA A 456 -7.86 -15.70 103.58
C ALA A 456 -8.81 -14.75 102.82
N LYS A 457 -9.60 -13.93 103.53
CA LYS A 457 -10.47 -12.92 102.91
C LYS A 457 -9.67 -11.85 102.16
N LYS A 458 -8.50 -11.48 102.69
CA LYS A 458 -7.59 -10.53 102.01
C LYS A 458 -7.04 -11.13 100.72
N ILE A 459 -6.72 -12.43 100.72
CA ILE A 459 -6.22 -13.15 99.54
C ILE A 459 -7.31 -13.23 98.45
N VAL A 460 -8.53 -13.63 98.81
CA VAL A 460 -9.65 -13.68 97.86
C VAL A 460 -10.00 -12.29 97.32
N GLY A 461 -9.99 -11.26 98.17
CA GLY A 461 -10.20 -9.87 97.74
C GLY A 461 -9.11 -9.39 96.77
N ALA A 462 -7.84 -9.72 97.03
CA ALA A 462 -6.73 -9.41 96.11
C ALA A 462 -6.87 -10.16 94.77
N ALA A 463 -7.26 -11.44 94.79
CA ALA A 463 -7.50 -12.21 93.57
C ALA A 463 -8.68 -11.66 92.76
N GLN A 464 -9.77 -11.24 93.41
CA GLN A 464 -10.89 -10.57 92.75
C GLN A 464 -10.48 -9.24 92.11
N ALA A 465 -9.65 -8.44 92.80
CA ALA A 465 -9.10 -7.21 92.24
C ALA A 465 -8.23 -7.49 91.01
N GLN A 466 -7.38 -8.52 91.06
CA GLN A 466 -6.54 -8.91 89.93
C GLN A 466 -7.36 -9.39 88.72
N ILE A 467 -8.43 -10.15 88.95
CA ILE A 467 -9.38 -10.55 87.91
C ILE A 467 -10.08 -9.33 87.30
N GLN A 468 -10.48 -8.35 88.11
CA GLN A 468 -11.10 -7.13 87.60
C GLN A 468 -10.13 -6.33 86.73
N VAL A 469 -8.84 -6.27 87.12
CA VAL A 469 -7.78 -5.68 86.29
C VAL A 469 -7.68 -6.43 84.95
N GLY A 470 -7.69 -7.77 84.97
CA GLY A 470 -7.68 -8.59 83.75
C GLY A 470 -8.89 -8.33 82.83
N LEU A 471 -10.10 -8.23 83.39
CA LEU A 471 -11.31 -7.89 82.60
C LEU A 471 -11.20 -6.49 81.98
N ASN A 472 -10.73 -5.50 82.74
CA ASN A 472 -10.53 -4.15 82.23
C ASN A 472 -9.48 -4.12 81.10
N GLN A 473 -8.41 -4.92 81.22
CA GLN A 473 -7.40 -5.07 80.16
C GLN A 473 -7.99 -5.69 78.89
N VAL A 474 -8.81 -6.74 79.00
CA VAL A 474 -9.44 -7.35 77.81
C VAL A 474 -10.47 -6.42 77.17
N ASN A 475 -11.25 -5.69 77.96
CA ASN A 475 -12.20 -4.69 77.43
C ASN A 475 -11.47 -3.55 76.72
N ALA A 476 -10.37 -3.04 77.28
CA ALA A 476 -9.53 -2.05 76.61
C ALA A 476 -8.95 -2.60 75.30
N ALA A 477 -8.47 -3.85 75.30
CA ALA A 477 -7.96 -4.50 74.08
C ALA A 477 -9.05 -4.68 73.00
N LEU A 478 -10.31 -4.91 73.39
CA LEU A 478 -11.43 -4.98 72.45
C LEU A 478 -11.76 -3.61 71.84
N GLU A 479 -11.69 -2.55 72.63
CA GLU A 479 -11.86 -1.16 72.18
C GLU A 479 -10.71 -0.75 71.23
N ASP A 480 -9.46 -1.02 71.62
CA ASP A 480 -8.27 -0.79 70.80
C ASP A 480 -8.36 -1.55 69.46
N LEU A 481 -8.81 -2.80 69.48
CA LEU A 481 -8.98 -3.61 68.26
C LEU A 481 -10.07 -3.03 67.34
N ALA A 482 -11.18 -2.55 67.90
CA ALA A 482 -12.24 -1.89 67.13
C ALA A 482 -11.74 -0.58 66.50
N GLN A 483 -10.94 0.19 67.23
CA GLN A 483 -10.30 1.41 66.72
C GLN A 483 -9.31 1.09 65.60
N GLN A 484 -8.45 0.06 65.77
CA GLN A 484 -7.51 -0.38 64.74
C GLN A 484 -8.21 -0.80 63.45
N ARG A 485 -9.34 -1.51 63.54
CA ARG A 485 -10.17 -1.84 62.37
C ARG A 485 -10.68 -0.57 61.68
N ALA A 486 -11.25 0.37 62.44
CA ALA A 486 -11.78 1.61 61.88
C ALA A 486 -10.70 2.43 61.18
N ASP A 487 -9.51 2.52 61.78
CA ASP A 487 -8.36 3.23 61.21
C ASP A 487 -7.83 2.53 59.94
N ALA A 488 -7.76 1.19 59.93
CA ALA A 488 -7.34 0.43 58.76
C ALA A 488 -8.31 0.59 57.57
N LEU A 489 -9.62 0.52 57.81
CA LEU A 489 -10.63 0.73 56.77
C LEU A 489 -10.63 2.18 56.26
N LYS A 490 -10.46 3.15 57.16
CA LYS A 490 -10.31 4.56 56.78
C LYS A 490 -9.09 4.76 55.88
N GLN A 491 -7.93 4.21 56.24
CA GLN A 491 -6.71 4.30 55.44
C GLN A 491 -6.88 3.62 54.07
N LEU A 492 -7.55 2.46 54.01
CA LEU A 492 -7.87 1.79 52.75
C LEU A 492 -8.71 2.68 51.84
N HIS A 493 -9.80 3.27 52.34
CA HIS A 493 -10.64 4.17 51.56
C HIS A 493 -9.91 5.44 51.10
N GLU A 494 -9.03 6.00 51.93
CA GLU A 494 -8.17 7.13 51.55
C GLU A 494 -7.25 6.75 50.39
N GLN A 495 -6.60 5.58 50.44
CA GLN A 495 -5.74 5.08 49.36
C GLN A 495 -6.51 4.78 48.07
N VAL A 496 -7.70 4.17 48.17
CA VAL A 496 -8.57 3.91 47.02
C VAL A 496 -9.00 5.21 46.36
N SER A 497 -9.37 6.22 47.16
CA SER A 497 -9.72 7.54 46.66
C SER A 497 -8.55 8.24 45.97
N GLU A 498 -7.34 8.13 46.52
CA GLU A 498 -6.11 8.70 45.94
C GLU A 498 -5.79 8.05 44.59
N VAL A 499 -5.76 6.72 44.53
CA VAL A 499 -5.48 5.98 43.28
C VAL A 499 -6.56 6.24 42.23
N SER A 500 -7.84 6.30 42.62
CA SER A 500 -8.93 6.63 41.69
C SER A 500 -8.76 8.04 41.11
N THR A 501 -8.38 9.01 41.96
CA THR A 501 -8.09 10.39 41.50
C THR A 501 -6.88 10.43 40.55
N GLN A 502 -5.86 9.63 40.80
CA GLN A 502 -4.71 9.49 39.91
C GLN A 502 -5.12 8.92 38.54
N ILE A 503 -5.90 7.84 38.50
CA ILE A 503 -6.41 7.24 37.26
C ILE A 503 -7.21 8.27 36.44
N GLU A 504 -8.08 9.04 37.09
CA GLU A 504 -8.84 10.11 36.41
C GLU A 504 -7.93 11.21 35.86
N THR A 505 -6.90 11.59 36.60
CA THR A 505 -5.92 12.60 36.17
C THR A 505 -5.11 12.11 34.97
N GLU A 506 -4.63 10.87 35.01
CA GLU A 506 -3.90 10.24 33.90
C GLU A 506 -4.77 10.09 32.65
N THR A 507 -6.04 9.71 32.82
CA THR A 507 -7.03 9.65 31.72
C THR A 507 -7.23 11.03 31.09
N GLN A 508 -7.40 12.08 31.91
CA GLN A 508 -7.58 13.44 31.39
C GLN A 508 -6.34 13.96 30.67
N ASN A 509 -5.14 13.60 31.15
CA ASN A 509 -3.89 13.91 30.48
C ASN A 509 -3.80 13.19 29.12
N ALA A 510 -4.17 11.91 29.05
CA ALA A 510 -4.20 11.15 27.80
C ALA A 510 -5.17 11.77 26.79
N TYR A 511 -6.37 12.18 27.21
CA TYR A 511 -7.31 12.89 26.33
C TYR A 511 -6.78 14.24 25.85
N THR A 512 -6.05 14.98 26.70
CA THR A 512 -5.43 16.25 26.32
C THR A 512 -4.34 16.01 25.26
N GLN A 513 -3.51 14.98 25.44
CA GLN A 513 -2.50 14.59 24.46
C GLN A 513 -3.12 14.16 23.13
N ILE A 514 -4.19 13.34 23.15
CA ILE A 514 -4.93 12.97 21.94
C ILE A 514 -5.45 14.22 21.21
N ALA A 515 -6.01 15.20 21.94
CA ALA A 515 -6.51 16.43 21.34
C ALA A 515 -5.39 17.31 20.74
N GLU A 516 -4.21 17.33 21.36
CA GLU A 516 -3.04 18.04 20.83
C GLU A 516 -2.51 17.38 19.54
N GLU A 517 -2.38 16.06 19.52
CA GLU A 517 -1.95 15.31 18.32
C GLU A 517 -3.00 15.37 17.21
N GLU A 518 -4.29 15.27 17.55
CA GLU A 518 -5.41 15.50 16.63
C GLU A 518 -5.28 16.87 15.95
N LYS A 519 -5.00 17.92 16.71
CA LYS A 519 -4.81 19.26 16.15
C LYS A 519 -3.59 19.33 15.21
N LYS A 520 -2.45 18.75 15.60
CA LYS A 520 -1.25 18.71 14.75
C LYS A 520 -1.50 17.98 13.43
N ALA A 521 -2.18 16.82 13.49
CA ALA A 521 -2.52 16.04 12.30
C ALA A 521 -3.48 16.81 11.38
N ARG A 522 -4.53 17.45 11.94
CA ARG A 522 -5.44 18.32 11.18
C ARG A 522 -4.69 19.48 10.50
N ASP A 523 -3.79 20.14 11.22
CA ASP A 523 -2.96 21.23 10.67
C ASP A 523 -2.05 20.73 9.53
N GLN A 524 -1.53 19.50 9.63
CA GLN A 524 -0.71 18.89 8.58
C GLN A 524 -1.52 18.57 7.32
N ILE A 525 -2.72 17.98 7.47
CA ILE A 525 -3.63 17.71 6.35
C ILE A 525 -3.98 19.03 5.65
N LEU A 526 -4.39 20.06 6.39
CA LEU A 526 -4.69 21.38 5.82
C LEU A 526 -3.50 21.98 5.08
N ARG A 527 -2.28 21.81 5.60
CA ARG A 527 -1.07 22.26 4.92
C ARG A 527 -0.88 21.55 3.58
N GLN A 528 -1.10 20.24 3.51
CA GLN A 528 -0.98 19.50 2.26
C GLN A 528 -2.05 19.91 1.24
N GLU A 529 -3.29 20.10 1.69
CA GLU A 529 -4.42 20.56 0.86
C GLU A 529 -4.23 21.98 0.34
N MET A 530 -3.83 22.93 1.20
CA MET A 530 -3.79 24.34 0.84
C MET A 530 -2.48 24.79 0.20
N SER A 531 -1.37 24.08 0.42
CA SER A 531 -0.05 24.47 -0.11
C SER A 531 -0.09 24.71 -1.62
N PRO A 532 -0.56 23.77 -2.47
CA PRO A 532 -0.55 23.99 -3.92
C PRO A 532 -1.40 25.21 -4.32
N ILE A 533 -2.54 25.43 -3.65
CA ILE A 533 -3.45 26.55 -3.91
C ILE A 533 -2.79 27.89 -3.56
N ILE A 534 -2.25 28.02 -2.34
CA ILE A 534 -1.64 29.27 -1.86
C ILE A 534 -0.43 29.62 -2.74
N TYR A 535 0.47 28.66 -3.00
CA TYR A 535 1.64 28.92 -3.85
C TYR A 535 1.23 29.30 -5.27
N HIS A 536 0.22 28.65 -5.85
CA HIS A 536 -0.32 29.02 -7.17
C HIS A 536 -0.78 30.48 -7.22
N TRP A 537 -1.62 30.89 -6.27
CA TRP A 537 -2.17 32.25 -6.26
C TRP A 537 -1.13 33.33 -5.94
N TYR A 538 -0.18 33.05 -5.05
CA TYR A 538 0.94 33.97 -4.76
C TYR A 538 1.83 34.17 -6.00
N ARG A 539 2.18 33.10 -6.72
CA ARG A 539 2.95 33.19 -7.97
C ARG A 539 2.16 33.92 -9.05
N LYS A 540 0.87 33.59 -9.21
CA LYS A 540 0.01 34.17 -10.26
C LYS A 540 -0.23 35.66 -10.06
N ILE A 541 -0.55 36.09 -8.83
CA ILE A 541 -0.94 37.47 -8.53
C ILE A 541 0.27 38.34 -8.17
N LEU A 542 1.18 37.83 -7.34
CA LEU A 542 2.28 38.60 -6.78
C LEU A 542 3.64 38.31 -7.43
N GLY A 543 3.76 37.27 -8.25
CA GLY A 543 5.02 36.90 -8.90
C GLY A 543 6.10 36.40 -7.93
N ARG A 544 5.72 35.96 -6.72
CA ARG A 544 6.63 35.45 -5.68
C ARG A 544 5.99 34.32 -4.90
N ASP A 545 6.78 33.60 -4.13
CA ASP A 545 6.28 32.62 -3.15
C ASP A 545 5.79 33.31 -1.86
N PRO A 546 4.84 32.72 -1.13
CA PRO A 546 4.43 33.21 0.18
C PRO A 546 5.59 33.08 1.17
N SER A 547 5.72 34.05 2.07
CA SER A 547 6.59 33.88 3.24
C SER A 547 5.98 32.85 4.20
N LYS A 548 6.79 32.24 5.07
CA LYS A 548 6.29 31.29 6.08
C LYS A 548 5.16 31.87 6.94
N ALA A 549 5.28 33.14 7.37
CA ALA A 549 4.26 33.80 8.19
C ALA A 549 2.94 34.02 7.44
N GLU A 550 3.01 34.39 6.16
CA GLU A 550 1.82 34.51 5.29
C GLU A 550 1.14 33.16 5.08
N TYR A 551 1.93 32.13 4.81
CA TYR A 551 1.44 30.75 4.66
C TYR A 551 0.76 30.26 5.94
N ASP A 552 1.42 30.38 7.09
CA ASP A 552 0.87 29.98 8.39
C ASP A 552 -0.41 30.77 8.72
N SER A 553 -0.51 32.05 8.31
CA SER A 553 -1.74 32.84 8.48
C SER A 553 -2.91 32.31 7.65
N TRP A 554 -2.67 31.84 6.42
CA TRP A 554 -3.72 31.25 5.59
C TRP A 554 -4.20 29.92 6.15
N ILE A 555 -3.28 29.06 6.58
CA ILE A 555 -3.62 27.79 7.24
C ILE A 555 -4.46 28.04 8.50
N ALA A 556 -4.10 29.04 9.31
CA ALA A 556 -4.84 29.37 10.53
C ALA A 556 -6.28 29.88 10.29
N THR A 557 -6.59 30.37 9.09
CA THR A 557 -7.95 30.81 8.70
C THR A 557 -8.80 29.69 8.11
N ALA A 558 -8.19 28.57 7.75
CA ALA A 558 -8.88 27.47 7.12
C ALA A 558 -9.68 26.66 8.13
N ASP A 559 -10.90 26.30 7.76
CA ASP A 559 -11.76 25.46 8.58
C ASP A 559 -11.60 23.99 8.17
N TYR A 560 -10.98 23.19 9.02
CA TYR A 560 -10.89 21.74 8.82
C TYR A 560 -12.29 21.10 8.72
N SER A 561 -13.27 21.62 9.45
CA SER A 561 -14.62 21.05 9.52
C SER A 561 -15.54 21.43 8.36
N ALA A 562 -15.13 22.35 7.49
CA ALA A 562 -15.90 22.78 6.31
C ALA A 562 -15.95 21.72 5.18
N ALA A 563 -15.86 20.43 5.52
CA ALA A 563 -16.08 19.35 4.58
C ALA A 563 -17.44 19.51 3.90
N VAL A 564 -17.47 19.32 2.58
CA VAL A 564 -18.69 19.45 1.79
C VAL A 564 -19.62 18.32 2.20
N PRO A 565 -20.89 18.59 2.58
CA PRO A 565 -21.84 17.53 2.87
C PRO A 565 -21.88 16.57 1.66
N ALA A 566 -21.76 15.27 1.93
CA ALA A 566 -21.52 14.20 0.97
C ALA A 566 -22.67 13.94 -0.05
N GLY A 567 -23.46 14.95 -0.42
CA GLY A 567 -24.74 14.75 -1.09
C GLY A 567 -25.24 15.81 -2.06
N ASP A 568 -24.47 16.83 -2.46
CA ASP A 568 -24.97 17.79 -3.46
C ASP A 568 -23.88 18.32 -4.41
N VAL A 569 -23.51 17.51 -5.41
CA VAL A 569 -22.63 17.92 -6.53
C VAL A 569 -23.47 18.26 -7.78
N THR A 570 -24.68 18.80 -7.60
CA THR A 570 -25.52 19.26 -8.72
C THR A 570 -25.86 20.75 -8.69
N GLY A 571 -25.26 21.54 -7.80
CA GLY A 571 -25.50 22.98 -7.71
C GLY A 571 -24.44 23.82 -8.41
N ASP A 572 -24.83 24.52 -9.48
CA ASP A 572 -24.07 25.58 -10.14
C ASP A 572 -23.48 26.60 -9.14
N PHE A 573 -22.18 26.88 -9.27
CA PHE A 573 -21.47 28.00 -8.62
C PHE A 573 -21.57 29.29 -9.45
#